data_AF-A0A6A6CZF1-F1
#
_entry.id   AF-A0A6A6CZF1-F1
#
_cell.length_a   1.000
_cell.length_b   1.000
_cell.length_c   1.000
_cell.angle_alpha   90.00
_cell.angle_beta   90.00
_cell.angle_gamma   90.00
#
_symmetry.space_group_name_H-M   'P 1'
#
loop_
_entity.id
_entity.type
_entity.pdbx_description
1 polymer ?
#
loop_
_entity_poly.entity_id
_entity_poly.type
_entity_poly.pdbx_seq_one_letter_code
_entity_poly.pdbx_strand_id
1 'polypeptide(L)'
;LRHYIGRLGSWHHSSRTLVSYASERPQVFAEVQITARATPKPIGVPRANETTNLHSVLSRMFTEDEQLELKRGIEILQRLRGFDLDSAFREAYADKNFKPRVHAEVWLLEHFYWSDLHFLDDDRYIGCSKPSCYCCNLYILERQDRSSQRPSHGNVWTNWQSPLPQDSSKSLFDANLRSAMISKFKEDLKNQIIEPTTNHGRIPDTTTGLTLSD
;
A
#
# COMPACT_ATOMS: atom_id res chain seq x y z
N LEU A 1 -15.17 21.92 -1.92
CA LEU A 1 -16.57 21.75 -2.39
C LEU A 1 -16.77 20.54 -3.31
N ARG A 2 -16.05 20.43 -4.45
CA ARG A 2 -16.17 19.34 -5.44
C ARG A 2 -16.06 17.92 -4.86
N HIS A 3 -15.09 17.69 -3.96
CA HIS A 3 -14.93 16.41 -3.26
C HIS A 3 -16.18 16.01 -2.44
N TYR A 4 -16.76 16.94 -1.68
CA TYR A 4 -17.94 16.68 -0.85
C TYR A 4 -19.20 16.43 -1.69
N ILE A 5 -19.41 17.22 -2.74
CA ILE A 5 -20.52 17.03 -3.69
C ILE A 5 -20.41 15.65 -4.35
N GLY A 6 -19.19 15.27 -4.78
CA GLY A 6 -18.98 13.96 -5.38
C GLY A 6 -19.26 12.80 -4.42
N ARG A 7 -18.97 12.95 -3.12
CA ARG A 7 -19.32 11.94 -2.11
C ARG A 7 -20.81 11.82 -1.85
N LEU A 8 -21.59 12.89 -2.02
CA LEU A 8 -23.05 12.82 -1.94
C LEU A 8 -23.61 12.06 -3.14
N GLY A 9 -23.08 12.34 -4.34
CA GLY A 9 -23.50 11.65 -5.57
C GLY A 9 -23.05 10.19 -5.68
N SER A 10 -21.94 9.81 -5.02
CA SER A 10 -21.37 8.47 -5.15
C SER A 10 -22.31 7.37 -4.66
N TRP A 11 -23.06 7.61 -3.58
CA TRP A 11 -24.01 6.63 -3.05
C TRP A 11 -25.17 6.37 -4.01
N HIS A 12 -25.73 7.44 -4.59
CA HIS A 12 -26.79 7.34 -5.57
C HIS A 12 -26.32 6.67 -6.86
N HIS A 13 -25.10 6.98 -7.32
CA HIS A 13 -24.52 6.31 -8.48
C HIS A 13 -24.31 4.81 -8.21
N SER A 14 -23.67 4.45 -7.10
CA SER A 14 -23.41 3.05 -6.73
C SER A 14 -24.70 2.24 -6.59
N SER A 15 -25.74 2.79 -5.95
CA SER A 15 -27.02 2.08 -5.79
C SER A 15 -27.70 1.84 -7.13
N ARG A 16 -27.70 2.82 -8.04
CA ARG A 16 -28.26 2.66 -9.39
C ARG A 16 -27.48 1.64 -10.21
N THR A 17 -26.16 1.71 -10.19
CA THR A 17 -25.31 0.74 -10.90
C THR A 17 -25.55 -0.68 -10.38
N LEU A 18 -25.66 -0.85 -9.06
CA LEU A 18 -25.95 -2.14 -8.45
C LEU A 18 -27.30 -2.71 -8.89
N VAL A 19 -28.37 -1.89 -8.87
CA VAL A 19 -29.71 -2.31 -9.30
C VAL A 19 -29.76 -2.65 -10.79
N SER A 20 -29.09 -1.87 -11.63
CA SER A 20 -28.98 -2.17 -13.07
C SER A 20 -28.30 -3.51 -13.31
N TYR A 21 -27.14 -3.71 -12.68
CA TYR A 21 -26.37 -4.94 -12.82
C TYR A 21 -27.09 -6.16 -12.24
N ALA A 22 -27.80 -6.01 -11.13
CA ALA A 22 -28.62 -7.07 -10.55
C ALA A 22 -29.80 -7.45 -11.46
N SER A 23 -30.33 -6.51 -12.24
CA SER A 23 -31.39 -6.78 -13.22
C SER A 23 -30.85 -7.54 -14.44
N GLU A 24 -29.62 -7.24 -14.87
CA GLU A 24 -28.96 -7.89 -16.00
C GLU A 24 -28.37 -9.27 -15.65
N ARG A 25 -27.91 -9.46 -14.42
CA ARG A 25 -27.25 -10.68 -13.93
C ARG A 25 -27.78 -11.13 -12.57
N PRO A 26 -29.07 -11.48 -12.46
CA PRO A 26 -29.72 -11.82 -11.19
C PRO A 26 -29.05 -13.02 -10.48
N GLN A 27 -28.45 -13.94 -11.23
CA GLN A 27 -27.76 -15.11 -10.70
C GLN A 27 -26.57 -14.76 -9.79
N VAL A 28 -25.91 -13.62 -10.02
CA VAL A 28 -24.80 -13.15 -9.16
C VAL A 28 -25.32 -12.73 -7.78
N PHE A 29 -26.59 -12.35 -7.69
CA PHE A 29 -27.23 -11.83 -6.48
C PHE A 29 -28.12 -12.84 -5.75
N ALA A 30 -28.37 -14.02 -6.33
CA ALA A 30 -29.31 -14.99 -5.80
C ALA A 30 -28.86 -15.63 -4.47
N GLU A 31 -27.54 -15.82 -4.28
CA GLU A 31 -26.97 -16.53 -3.13
C GLU A 31 -25.77 -15.78 -2.51
N VAL A 32 -25.88 -14.46 -2.37
CA VAL A 32 -24.79 -13.65 -1.81
C VAL A 32 -24.61 -13.94 -0.32
N GLN A 33 -23.41 -14.44 0.04
CA GLN A 33 -22.97 -14.57 1.41
C GLN A 33 -21.98 -13.47 1.77
N ILE A 34 -22.28 -12.74 2.84
CA ILE A 34 -21.37 -11.74 3.39
C ILE A 34 -20.62 -12.37 4.55
N THR A 35 -19.32 -12.57 4.37
CA THR A 35 -18.45 -13.11 5.43
C THR A 35 -17.47 -12.03 5.89
N ALA A 36 -17.55 -11.70 7.18
CA ALA A 36 -16.56 -10.84 7.80
C ALA A 36 -15.28 -11.65 8.08
N ARG A 37 -14.13 -11.07 7.74
CA ARG A 37 -12.83 -11.66 8.07
C ARG A 37 -12.08 -10.77 9.05
N ALA A 38 -11.60 -11.37 10.12
CA ALA A 38 -10.72 -10.69 11.05
C ALA A 38 -9.41 -10.35 10.34
N THR A 39 -8.96 -9.11 10.50
CA THR A 39 -7.59 -8.74 10.12
C THR A 39 -6.58 -9.47 11.00
N PRO A 40 -5.45 -9.90 10.44
CA PRO A 40 -4.39 -10.53 11.21
C PRO A 40 -3.85 -9.57 12.27
N LYS A 41 -3.31 -10.13 13.35
CA LYS A 41 -2.71 -9.33 14.41
C LYS A 41 -1.50 -8.56 13.87
N PRO A 42 -1.30 -7.30 14.27
CA PRO A 42 -0.06 -6.57 14.03
C PRO A 42 1.14 -7.37 14.50
N ILE A 43 2.19 -7.40 13.68
CA ILE A 43 3.51 -7.88 14.08
C ILE A 43 4.10 -6.83 15.02
N GLY A 44 4.73 -7.29 16.10
CA GLY A 44 5.43 -6.39 17.02
C GLY A 44 6.55 -5.64 16.29
N VAL A 45 6.55 -4.31 16.41
CA VAL A 45 7.67 -3.49 15.93
C VAL A 45 8.91 -3.85 16.74
N PRO A 46 10.07 -4.13 16.09
CA PRO A 46 11.31 -4.42 16.81
C PRO A 46 11.66 -3.31 17.79
N ARG A 47 12.16 -3.66 18.98
CA ARG A 47 12.61 -2.67 19.95
C ARG A 47 13.73 -1.83 19.34
N ALA A 48 13.60 -0.51 19.45
CA ALA A 48 14.65 0.40 19.01
C ALA A 48 15.97 0.10 19.72
N ASN A 49 17.06 0.09 18.97
CA ASN A 49 18.42 -0.10 19.46
C ASN A 49 19.37 0.91 18.80
N GLU A 50 20.66 0.78 19.04
CA GLU A 50 21.69 1.69 18.50
C GLU A 50 21.69 1.76 16.96
N THR A 51 21.19 0.73 16.29
CA THR A 51 21.08 0.66 14.81
C THR A 51 19.73 1.13 14.27
N THR A 52 18.83 1.62 15.13
CA THR A 52 17.54 2.23 14.75
C THR A 52 17.74 3.72 14.48
N ASN A 53 18.54 4.02 13.46
CA ASN A 53 18.81 5.36 12.98
C ASN A 53 18.92 5.34 11.45
N LEU A 54 18.78 6.50 10.81
CA LEU A 54 18.75 6.65 9.36
C LEU A 54 20.04 6.12 8.72
N HIS A 55 21.20 6.44 9.28
CA HIS A 55 22.50 5.99 8.76
C HIS A 55 22.61 4.46 8.73
N SER A 56 22.31 3.79 9.85
CA SER A 56 22.35 2.32 9.95
C SER A 56 21.27 1.63 9.12
N VAL A 57 20.14 2.29 8.84
CA VAL A 57 19.14 1.76 7.89
C VAL A 57 19.68 1.84 6.47
N LEU A 58 20.21 3.00 6.06
CA LEU A 58 20.76 3.19 4.72
C LEU A 58 21.95 2.26 4.45
N SER A 59 22.81 2.01 5.44
CA SER A 59 23.95 1.09 5.27
C SER A 59 23.56 -0.36 5.05
N ARG A 60 22.35 -0.77 5.49
CA ARG A 60 21.77 -2.10 5.19
C ARG A 60 21.07 -2.12 3.83
N MET A 61 20.65 -0.97 3.33
CA MET A 61 19.89 -0.84 2.09
C MET A 61 20.78 -0.57 0.87
N PHE A 62 21.92 0.06 1.03
CA PHE A 62 22.71 0.55 -0.11
C PHE A 62 24.19 0.19 0.04
N THR A 63 24.87 0.04 -1.09
CA THR A 63 26.33 -0.14 -1.14
C THR A 63 27.07 1.11 -0.64
N GLU A 64 28.36 1.00 -0.32
CA GLU A 64 29.14 2.14 0.18
C GLU A 64 29.17 3.33 -0.80
N ASP A 65 29.29 3.04 -2.11
CA ASP A 65 29.28 4.06 -3.16
C ASP A 65 27.92 4.79 -3.24
N GLU A 66 26.82 4.04 -3.18
CA GLU A 66 25.46 4.61 -3.16
C GLU A 66 25.20 5.43 -1.89
N GLN A 67 25.74 5.02 -0.74
CA GLN A 67 25.59 5.74 0.52
C GLN A 67 26.23 7.14 0.46
N LEU A 68 27.37 7.30 -0.23
CA LEU A 68 28.01 8.60 -0.38
C LEU A 68 27.13 9.59 -1.16
N GLU A 69 26.50 9.11 -2.23
CA GLU A 69 25.55 9.87 -3.05
C GLU A 69 24.29 10.24 -2.23
N LEU A 70 23.70 9.26 -1.54
CA LEU A 70 22.52 9.45 -0.70
C LEU A 70 22.76 10.41 0.45
N LYS A 71 23.94 10.38 1.08
CA LYS A 71 24.29 11.30 2.16
C LYS A 71 24.23 12.76 1.70
N ARG A 72 24.76 13.05 0.50
CA ARG A 72 24.69 14.40 -0.09
C ARG A 72 23.23 14.81 -0.35
N GLY A 73 22.42 13.91 -0.91
CA GLY A 73 21.00 14.15 -1.15
C GLY A 73 20.21 14.43 0.15
N ILE A 74 20.48 13.67 1.21
CA ILE A 74 19.88 13.86 2.54
C ILE A 74 20.26 15.22 3.12
N GLU A 75 21.53 15.62 3.04
CA GLU A 75 21.98 16.94 3.53
C GLU A 75 21.24 18.07 2.80
N ILE A 76 21.05 17.96 1.49
CA ILE A 76 20.28 18.90 0.69
C ILE A 76 18.81 18.89 1.12
N LEU A 77 18.20 17.72 1.25
CA LEU A 77 16.80 17.57 1.69
C LEU A 77 16.55 18.20 3.06
N GLN A 78 17.42 17.95 4.04
CA GLN A 78 17.28 18.53 5.39
C GLN A 78 17.33 20.07 5.34
N ARG A 79 18.23 20.64 4.52
CA ARG A 79 18.30 22.10 4.33
C ARG A 79 17.04 22.64 3.65
N LEU A 80 16.55 21.95 2.61
CA LEU A 80 15.33 22.37 1.87
C LEU A 80 14.06 22.26 2.72
N ARG A 81 13.98 21.27 3.61
CA ARG A 81 12.80 21.00 4.43
C ARG A 81 12.86 21.67 5.81
N GLY A 82 14.03 22.11 6.26
CA GLY A 82 14.22 22.82 7.51
C GLY A 82 14.10 21.94 8.77
N PHE A 83 14.31 20.62 8.65
CA PHE A 83 14.30 19.71 9.79
C PHE A 83 15.31 18.58 9.62
N ASP A 84 15.69 17.96 10.75
CA ASP A 84 16.60 16.83 10.80
C ASP A 84 15.86 15.51 10.53
N LEU A 85 16.25 14.80 9.48
CA LEU A 85 15.58 13.58 9.03
C LEU A 85 15.85 12.39 9.97
N ASP A 86 17.02 12.33 10.61
CA ASP A 86 17.33 11.26 11.56
C ASP A 86 16.46 11.36 12.82
N SER A 87 16.29 12.58 13.35
CA SER A 87 15.41 12.87 14.47
C SER A 87 13.96 12.56 14.13
N ALA A 88 13.48 13.03 12.96
CA ALA A 88 12.12 12.72 12.50
C ALA A 88 11.89 11.21 12.31
N PHE A 89 12.89 10.47 11.80
CA PHE A 89 12.84 9.02 11.69
C PHE A 89 12.71 8.35 13.06
N ARG A 90 13.55 8.73 14.03
CA ARG A 90 13.54 8.17 15.39
C ARG A 90 12.22 8.47 16.11
N GLU A 91 11.71 9.69 15.99
CA GLU A 91 10.41 10.08 16.54
C GLU A 91 9.27 9.25 15.95
N ALA A 92 9.25 9.09 14.62
CA ALA A 92 8.24 8.28 13.95
C ALA A 92 8.33 6.80 14.34
N TYR A 93 9.54 6.26 14.51
CA TYR A 93 9.74 4.86 14.94
C TYR A 93 9.34 4.64 16.40
N ALA A 94 9.59 5.63 17.27
CA ALA A 94 9.25 5.58 18.69
C ALA A 94 7.77 5.92 18.97
N ASP A 95 6.99 6.33 17.95
CA ASP A 95 5.58 6.65 18.11
C ASP A 95 4.80 5.41 18.60
N LYS A 96 4.07 5.57 19.69
CA LYS A 96 3.20 4.52 20.25
C LYS A 96 2.06 4.15 19.30
N ASN A 97 1.76 4.99 18.31
CA ASN A 97 0.79 4.75 17.26
C ASN A 97 1.40 4.09 16.01
N PHE A 98 2.71 3.87 15.98
CA PHE A 98 3.35 3.05 14.97
C PHE A 98 2.97 1.58 15.20
N LYS A 99 1.90 1.17 14.52
CA LYS A 99 1.28 -0.15 14.62
C LYS A 99 1.02 -0.64 13.19
N PRO A 100 2.05 -1.23 12.54
CA PRO A 100 1.91 -1.81 11.21
C PRO A 100 0.73 -2.78 11.13
N ARG A 101 -0.13 -2.62 10.11
CA ARG A 101 -1.31 -3.46 9.89
C ARG A 101 -1.38 -3.95 8.45
N VAL A 102 -1.91 -5.15 8.27
CA VAL A 102 -2.22 -5.62 6.91
C VAL A 102 -3.45 -4.85 6.46
N HIS A 103 -3.34 -4.20 5.30
CA HIS A 103 -4.47 -3.50 4.68
C HIS A 103 -5.43 -4.51 4.01
N ALA A 104 -6.68 -4.10 3.80
CA ALA A 104 -7.72 -5.00 3.31
C ALA A 104 -7.44 -5.53 1.89
N GLU A 105 -6.84 -4.71 1.04
CA GLU A 105 -6.50 -5.03 -0.35
C GLU A 105 -5.68 -6.32 -0.44
N VAL A 106 -4.53 -6.33 0.24
CA VAL A 106 -3.60 -7.46 0.22
C VAL A 106 -4.10 -8.62 1.09
N TRP A 107 -4.88 -8.34 2.14
CA TRP A 107 -5.45 -9.40 2.98
C TRP A 107 -6.49 -10.24 2.23
N LEU A 108 -7.37 -9.60 1.46
CA LEU A 108 -8.35 -10.29 0.64
C LEU A 108 -7.68 -11.05 -0.51
N LEU A 109 -6.67 -10.44 -1.16
CA LEU A 109 -5.87 -11.10 -2.18
C LEU A 109 -5.26 -12.41 -1.68
N GLU A 110 -4.57 -12.35 -0.53
CA GLU A 110 -3.97 -13.54 0.07
C GLU A 110 -5.02 -14.57 0.48
N HIS A 111 -6.17 -14.13 0.99
CA HIS A 111 -7.23 -15.05 1.33
C HIS A 111 -7.72 -15.84 0.11
N PHE A 112 -7.95 -15.18 -1.02
CA PHE A 112 -8.34 -15.84 -2.26
C PHE A 112 -7.30 -16.89 -2.67
N TYR A 113 -6.02 -16.50 -2.64
CA TYR A 113 -4.92 -17.39 -2.97
C TYR A 113 -4.77 -18.58 -2.01
N TRP A 114 -4.87 -18.35 -0.70
CA TRP A 114 -4.68 -19.42 0.29
C TRP A 114 -5.87 -20.37 0.39
N SER A 115 -7.07 -19.89 0.08
CA SER A 115 -8.31 -20.66 0.14
C SER A 115 -8.76 -21.19 -1.22
N ASP A 116 -7.92 -21.05 -2.26
CA ASP A 116 -8.20 -21.50 -3.63
C ASP A 116 -9.55 -20.98 -4.17
N LEU A 117 -9.84 -19.71 -3.87
CA LEU A 117 -11.07 -19.05 -4.29
C LEU A 117 -10.87 -18.46 -5.68
N HIS A 118 -11.93 -18.55 -6.48
CA HIS A 118 -11.96 -18.04 -7.82
C HIS A 118 -12.71 -16.72 -7.88
N PHE A 119 -12.22 -15.80 -8.71
CA PHE A 119 -12.93 -14.57 -9.01
C PHE A 119 -14.10 -14.85 -9.96
N LEU A 120 -15.15 -14.04 -9.84
CA LEU A 120 -16.30 -14.10 -10.75
C LEU A 120 -15.83 -13.73 -12.16
N ASP A 121 -16.12 -14.58 -13.14
CA ASP A 121 -15.76 -14.39 -14.56
C ASP A 121 -14.25 -14.13 -14.80
N ASP A 122 -13.36 -14.62 -13.91
CA ASP A 122 -11.92 -14.30 -13.90
C ASP A 122 -11.60 -12.79 -13.77
N ASP A 123 -12.58 -11.96 -13.38
CA ASP A 123 -12.38 -10.55 -13.07
C ASP A 123 -11.80 -10.41 -11.66
N ARG A 124 -10.47 -10.27 -11.60
CA ARG A 124 -9.66 -10.19 -10.39
C ARG A 124 -9.76 -8.85 -9.66
N TYR A 125 -10.95 -8.29 -9.62
CA TYR A 125 -11.24 -6.99 -9.05
C TYR A 125 -11.48 -7.11 -7.53
N ILE A 126 -10.69 -6.37 -6.74
CA ILE A 126 -10.87 -6.24 -5.29
C ILE A 126 -11.39 -4.84 -4.96
N GLY A 127 -12.64 -4.78 -4.49
CA GLY A 127 -13.28 -3.53 -4.06
C GLY A 127 -12.91 -3.13 -2.63
N CYS A 128 -12.19 -2.03 -2.48
CA CYS A 128 -11.90 -1.40 -1.18
C CYS A 128 -12.53 -0.01 -1.08
N SER A 129 -12.72 0.49 0.14
CA SER A 129 -13.30 1.80 0.40
C SER A 129 -12.43 2.98 -0.07
N LYS A 130 -11.15 2.72 -0.31
CA LYS A 130 -10.14 3.63 -0.85
C LYS A 130 -9.34 2.91 -1.94
N PRO A 131 -8.79 3.64 -2.93
CA PRO A 131 -7.79 3.06 -3.83
C PRO A 131 -6.58 2.54 -3.03
N SER A 132 -5.81 1.65 -3.64
CA SER A 132 -4.68 1.04 -2.96
C SER A 132 -3.63 2.08 -2.56
N CYS A 133 -3.00 1.87 -1.41
CA CYS A 133 -1.78 2.61 -1.08
C CYS A 133 -0.58 2.13 -1.90
N TYR A 134 0.52 2.89 -1.83
CA TYR A 134 1.77 2.53 -2.50
C TYR A 134 2.23 1.10 -2.17
N CYS A 135 2.29 0.74 -0.89
CA CYS A 135 2.73 -0.60 -0.48
C CYS A 135 1.77 -1.72 -0.94
N CYS A 136 0.46 -1.48 -0.93
CA CYS A 136 -0.53 -2.45 -1.41
C CYS A 136 -0.45 -2.64 -2.92
N ASN A 137 -0.31 -1.53 -3.66
CA ASN A 137 -0.15 -1.54 -5.11
C ASN A 137 1.11 -2.32 -5.50
N LEU A 138 2.24 -2.01 -4.88
CA LEU A 138 3.50 -2.70 -5.14
C LEU A 138 3.40 -4.19 -4.82
N TYR A 139 2.81 -4.56 -3.68
CA TYR A 139 2.61 -5.96 -3.30
C TYR A 139 1.80 -6.73 -4.36
N ILE A 140 0.70 -6.14 -4.84
CA ILE A 140 -0.18 -6.76 -5.83
C ILE A 140 0.52 -6.93 -7.18
N LEU A 141 1.25 -5.91 -7.64
CA LEU A 141 2.01 -5.96 -8.90
C LEU A 141 3.09 -7.05 -8.87
N GLU A 142 3.87 -7.11 -7.79
CA GLU A 142 4.99 -8.05 -7.67
C GLU A 142 4.51 -9.50 -7.44
N ARG A 143 3.29 -9.70 -6.93
CA ARG A 143 2.68 -11.03 -6.80
C ARG A 143 2.33 -11.65 -8.17
N GLN A 144 2.52 -10.92 -9.28
CA GLN A 144 2.11 -11.31 -10.63
C GLN A 144 0.61 -11.62 -10.75
N ASP A 145 -0.17 -11.09 -9.81
CA ASP A 145 -1.62 -11.13 -9.93
C ASP A 145 -2.00 -9.96 -10.83
N ARG A 146 -2.28 -10.24 -12.11
CA ARG A 146 -2.75 -9.26 -13.13
C ARG A 146 -4.18 -8.81 -12.81
N SER A 147 -4.40 -8.42 -11.57
CA SER A 147 -5.67 -7.90 -11.10
C SER A 147 -6.03 -6.64 -11.85
N SER A 148 -7.31 -6.51 -12.19
CA SER A 148 -7.98 -5.29 -12.64
C SER A 148 -8.03 -4.29 -11.48
N GLN A 149 -6.85 -3.91 -10.96
CA GLN A 149 -6.77 -3.07 -9.79
C GLN A 149 -7.16 -1.63 -10.14
N ARG A 150 -7.95 -1.00 -9.26
CA ARG A 150 -8.15 0.45 -9.35
C ARG A 150 -6.81 1.17 -9.26
N PRO A 151 -6.61 2.29 -9.99
CA PRO A 151 -5.39 3.10 -9.87
C PRO A 151 -5.07 3.44 -8.41
N SER A 152 -3.84 3.19 -7.99
CA SER A 152 -3.36 3.54 -6.64
C SER A 152 -3.38 5.05 -6.42
N HIS A 153 -3.68 5.47 -5.18
CA HIS A 153 -3.51 6.88 -4.79
C HIS A 153 -2.04 7.22 -4.48
N GLY A 154 -1.13 6.25 -4.45
CA GLY A 154 0.32 6.45 -4.34
C GLY A 154 0.86 6.94 -2.98
N ASN A 155 0.03 7.11 -1.95
CA ASN A 155 0.53 7.57 -0.64
C ASN A 155 1.25 6.41 0.06
N VAL A 156 2.40 6.71 0.64
CA VAL A 156 3.13 5.81 1.53
C VAL A 156 2.46 5.82 2.90
N TRP A 157 1.99 4.66 3.34
CA TRP A 157 1.47 4.47 4.69
C TRP A 157 2.49 3.68 5.50
N THR A 158 3.16 4.35 6.42
CA THR A 158 4.20 3.74 7.27
C THR A 158 3.63 2.67 8.20
N ASN A 159 2.37 2.80 8.63
CA ASN A 159 1.63 1.79 9.38
C ASN A 159 1.16 0.58 8.54
N TRP A 160 1.98 0.12 7.61
CA TRP A 160 1.71 -1.02 6.74
C TRP A 160 2.61 -2.21 7.11
N GLN A 161 2.06 -3.42 7.10
CA GLN A 161 2.83 -4.66 7.14
C GLN A 161 2.40 -5.60 6.00
N SER A 162 3.37 -6.39 5.51
CA SER A 162 3.09 -7.48 4.60
C SER A 162 2.18 -8.51 5.28
N PRO A 163 1.24 -9.14 4.56
CA PRO A 163 0.63 -10.36 5.04
C PRO A 163 1.73 -11.41 5.28
N LEU A 164 1.61 -12.15 6.37
CA LEU A 164 2.49 -13.27 6.68
C LEU A 164 1.97 -14.54 6.00
N PRO A 165 2.85 -15.42 5.49
CA PRO A 165 2.43 -16.73 5.02
C PRO A 165 1.79 -17.51 6.15
N GLN A 166 0.62 -18.10 5.89
CA GLN A 166 -0.04 -19.00 6.84
C GLN A 166 0.63 -20.38 6.90
N ASP A 167 1.45 -20.74 5.90
CA ASP A 167 2.10 -22.05 5.77
C ASP A 167 3.57 -21.90 5.32
N SER A 168 4.47 -22.71 5.90
CA SER A 168 5.90 -22.74 5.59
C SER A 168 6.19 -23.21 4.16
N SER A 169 5.30 -24.00 3.57
CA SER A 169 5.38 -24.46 2.16
C SER A 169 5.35 -23.33 1.13
N LYS A 170 4.77 -22.17 1.50
CA LYS A 170 4.63 -20.98 0.64
C LYS A 170 5.74 -19.93 0.85
N SER A 171 6.77 -20.26 1.62
CA SER A 171 7.81 -19.32 2.08
C SER A 171 8.77 -18.79 1.01
N LEU A 172 9.10 -19.60 -0.02
CA LEU A 172 10.03 -19.19 -1.07
C LEU A 172 9.44 -18.12 -1.99
N PHE A 173 8.16 -18.24 -2.34
CA PHE A 173 7.46 -17.23 -3.14
C PHE A 173 7.43 -15.89 -2.40
N ASP A 174 7.12 -15.93 -1.11
CA ASP A 174 7.12 -14.74 -0.25
C ASP A 174 8.51 -14.11 -0.11
N ALA A 175 9.59 -14.90 -0.13
CA ALA A 175 10.95 -14.37 -0.10
C ALA A 175 11.27 -13.58 -1.38
N ASN A 176 10.91 -14.12 -2.55
CA ASN A 176 11.10 -13.43 -3.83
C ASN A 176 10.28 -12.15 -3.92
N LEU A 177 9.01 -12.21 -3.51
CA LEU A 177 8.12 -11.05 -3.44
C LEU A 177 8.70 -9.94 -2.55
N ARG A 178 9.17 -10.29 -1.34
CA ARG A 178 9.80 -9.34 -0.43
C ARG A 178 11.05 -8.72 -1.04
N SER A 179 11.91 -9.53 -1.66
CA SER A 179 13.11 -9.04 -2.33
C SER A 179 12.79 -8.08 -3.47
N ALA A 180 11.77 -8.37 -4.29
CA ALA A 180 11.32 -7.49 -5.36
C ALA A 180 10.78 -6.16 -4.82
N MET A 181 9.92 -6.21 -3.80
CA MET A 181 9.40 -5.01 -3.13
C MET A 181 10.53 -4.17 -2.50
N ILE A 182 11.50 -4.81 -1.83
CA ILE A 182 12.66 -4.11 -1.24
C ILE A 182 13.48 -3.42 -2.33
N SER A 183 13.73 -4.09 -3.45
CA SER A 183 14.45 -3.49 -4.58
C SER A 183 13.73 -2.25 -5.11
N LYS A 184 12.41 -2.31 -5.25
CA LYS A 184 11.61 -1.15 -5.68
C LYS A 184 11.58 -0.02 -4.65
N PHE A 185 11.48 -0.35 -3.36
CA PHE A 185 11.61 0.65 -2.30
C PHE A 185 12.98 1.35 -2.32
N LYS A 186 14.06 0.60 -2.56
CA LYS A 186 15.41 1.17 -2.66
C LYS A 186 15.52 2.14 -3.84
N GLU A 187 15.03 1.72 -5.00
CA GLU A 187 15.01 2.54 -6.22
C GLU A 187 14.22 3.83 -6.01
N ASP A 188 12.97 3.73 -5.53
CA ASP A 188 12.10 4.88 -5.31
C ASP A 188 12.64 5.83 -4.23
N LEU A 189 13.21 5.28 -3.15
CA LEU A 189 13.85 6.08 -2.10
C LEU A 189 15.08 6.81 -2.65
N LYS A 190 15.92 6.12 -3.45
CA LYS A 190 17.10 6.70 -4.07
C LYS A 190 16.70 7.87 -4.98
N ASN A 191 15.71 7.67 -5.83
CA ASN A 191 15.18 8.71 -6.72
C ASN A 191 14.63 9.90 -5.92
N GLN A 192 13.86 9.67 -4.86
CA GLN A 192 13.33 10.75 -4.01
C GLN A 192 14.42 11.55 -3.27
N ILE A 193 15.54 10.92 -2.93
CA ILE A 193 16.67 11.57 -2.25
C ILE A 193 17.54 12.36 -3.22
N ILE A 194 17.83 11.80 -4.39
CA ILE A 194 18.76 12.38 -5.37
C ILE A 194 18.07 13.43 -6.25
N GLU A 195 16.82 13.20 -6.59
CA GLU A 195 15.99 14.13 -7.36
C GLU A 195 14.81 14.58 -6.49
N PRO A 196 15.04 15.47 -5.50
CA PRO A 196 13.96 15.99 -4.67
C PRO A 196 12.92 16.70 -5.54
N THR A 197 11.82 16.02 -5.86
CA THR A 197 10.70 16.67 -6.51
C THR A 197 10.03 17.65 -5.54
N THR A 198 9.44 18.70 -6.08
CA THR A 198 8.62 19.63 -5.30
C THR A 198 7.47 18.85 -4.67
N ASN A 199 7.48 18.81 -3.34
CA ASN A 199 6.51 18.25 -2.41
C ASN A 199 5.20 17.75 -3.09
N HIS A 200 5.12 16.47 -3.43
CA HIS A 200 3.82 15.85 -3.65
C HIS A 200 3.15 15.74 -2.28
N GLY A 201 2.42 16.79 -1.92
CA GLY A 201 1.55 16.76 -0.75
C GLY A 201 0.66 15.51 -0.82
N ARG A 202 0.33 14.96 0.35
CA ARG A 202 -0.50 13.77 0.46
C ARG A 202 -1.76 13.92 -0.39
N ILE A 203 -1.91 13.03 -1.38
CA ILE A 203 -3.08 13.05 -2.27
C ILE A 203 -4.28 12.56 -1.44
N PRO A 204 -5.48 13.17 -1.57
CA PRO A 204 -6.68 12.66 -0.94
C PRO A 204 -6.86 11.17 -1.25
N ASP A 205 -6.93 10.35 -0.21
CA ASP A 205 -7.02 8.89 -0.30
C ASP A 205 -8.43 8.39 -0.63
N THR A 206 -9.35 9.31 -0.93
CA THR A 206 -10.75 9.03 -1.26
C THR A 206 -11.08 9.58 -2.63
N THR A 207 -11.55 8.70 -3.51
CA THR A 207 -12.08 9.08 -4.82
C THR A 207 -13.60 9.18 -4.73
N THR A 208 -14.20 10.07 -5.50
CA THR A 208 -15.66 10.22 -5.56
C THR A 208 -16.30 9.24 -6.56
N GLY A 209 -15.49 8.40 -7.23
CA GLY A 209 -15.92 7.59 -8.38
C GLY A 209 -16.33 8.42 -9.60
N LEU A 210 -16.27 9.75 -9.49
CA LEU A 210 -16.53 10.72 -10.55
C LEU A 210 -15.18 11.13 -11.17
N THR A 211 -14.43 10.18 -11.68
CA THR A 211 -13.45 10.51 -12.72
C THR A 211 -14.26 10.86 -13.96
N LEU A 212 -14.02 12.06 -14.52
CA LEU A 212 -14.56 12.41 -15.83
C LEU A 212 -14.11 11.31 -16.79
N SER A 213 -15.06 10.65 -17.44
CA SER A 213 -14.77 9.89 -18.64
C SER A 213 -14.12 10.85 -19.63
N ASP A 214 -12.90 10.55 -20.05
CA ASP A 214 -12.34 11.14 -21.28
C ASP A 214 -13.06 10.52 -22.48
#